data_AF-A0A9W8B3D7-F1
#
_entry.id   AF-A0A9W8B3D7-F1
#
_cell.length_a   1.000
_cell.length_b   1.000
_cell.length_c   1.000
_cell.angle_alpha   90.00
_cell.angle_beta   90.00
_cell.angle_gamma   90.00
#
_symmetry.space_group_name_H-M   'P 1'
#
loop_
_entity.id
_entity.type
_entity.pdbx_description
1 polymer ?
#
loop_
_entity_poly.entity_id
_entity_poly.type
_entity_poly.pdbx_seq_one_letter_code
_entity_poly.pdbx_strand_id
1 'polypeptide(L)'
;MSGQRLNIFPTRMAQTTMKIRLKGAQTGHNLLKRKSEALSKRFREIVKKIEEAKLKMGSVMQVAAFSMAEVNYIAGDISYQVRENVKHAQLRVRAKQENVSGVMLPSFDVYSEGSNSFELTGLGRGGQQIQKCKETYTKAIQTLVELASLQ
;
A
#
# COMPACT_ATOMS: atom_id res chain seq x y z
N MET A 1 5.08 31.93 31.40
CA MET A 1 5.12 30.63 32.10
C MET A 1 3.89 30.47 33.00
N SER A 2 2.69 30.46 32.42
CA SER A 2 1.43 30.32 33.15
C SER A 2 1.02 28.84 33.19
N GLY A 3 0.78 28.28 34.39
CA GLY A 3 0.11 26.98 34.54
C GLY A 3 0.94 25.78 35.04
N GLN A 4 2.02 25.98 35.82
CA GLN A 4 2.77 24.85 36.42
C GLN A 4 1.95 23.96 37.37
N ARG A 5 0.79 24.43 37.86
CA ARG A 5 -0.05 23.71 38.83
C ARG A 5 -1.52 23.88 38.49
N LEU A 6 -2.31 22.85 38.79
CA LEU A 6 -3.77 22.91 38.68
C LEU A 6 -4.32 23.88 39.74
N ASN A 7 -5.23 24.76 39.33
CA ASN A 7 -5.93 25.66 40.24
C ASN A 7 -6.99 24.85 41.01
N ILE A 8 -6.64 24.39 42.22
CA ILE A 8 -7.55 23.64 43.10
C ILE A 8 -7.38 24.12 44.54
N PHE A 9 -8.50 24.25 45.26
CA PHE A 9 -8.47 24.63 46.66
C PHE A 9 -7.85 23.50 47.51
N PRO A 10 -6.93 23.81 48.44
CA PRO A 10 -6.17 22.80 49.18
C PRO A 10 -7.03 22.13 50.26
N THR A 11 -7.84 21.15 49.86
CA THR A 11 -8.63 20.30 50.77
C THR A 11 -8.09 18.86 50.79
N ARG A 12 -8.37 18.10 51.85
CA ARG A 12 -8.01 16.66 51.90
C ARG A 12 -8.62 15.87 50.73
N MET A 13 -9.85 16.20 50.36
CA MET A 13 -10.53 15.62 49.19
C MET A 13 -9.74 15.91 47.91
N ALA A 14 -9.34 17.16 47.67
CA ALA A 14 -8.54 17.55 46.52
C ALA A 14 -7.20 16.80 46.46
N GLN A 15 -6.52 16.58 47.59
CA GLN A 15 -5.28 15.79 47.64
C GLN A 15 -5.51 14.34 47.18
N THR A 16 -6.58 13.69 47.61
CA THR A 16 -6.93 12.32 47.19
C THR A 16 -7.22 12.26 45.69
N THR A 17 -8.02 13.20 45.16
CA THR A 17 -8.29 13.30 43.72
C THR A 17 -7.01 13.50 42.91
N MET A 18 -6.09 14.35 43.38
CA MET A 18 -4.82 14.59 42.71
C MET A 18 -3.89 13.37 42.74
N LYS A 19 -3.86 12.60 43.84
CA LYS A 19 -3.10 11.33 43.90
C LYS A 19 -3.64 10.30 42.91
N ILE A 20 -4.97 10.15 42.82
CA ILE A 20 -5.60 9.24 41.85
C ILE A 20 -5.29 9.69 40.42
N ARG A 21 -5.42 11.00 40.13
CA ARG A 21 -5.11 11.57 38.82
C ARG A 21 -3.64 11.37 38.45
N LEU A 22 -2.71 11.57 39.39
CA LEU A 22 -1.28 11.33 39.19
C LEU A 22 -1.01 9.85 38.85
N LYS A 23 -1.58 8.92 39.62
CA LYS A 23 -1.43 7.48 39.36
C LYS A 23 -2.02 7.09 37.99
N GLY A 24 -3.19 7.61 37.65
CA GLY A 24 -3.82 7.40 36.33
C GLY A 24 -3.01 7.99 35.18
N ALA A 25 -2.38 9.15 35.37
CA ALA A 25 -1.49 9.75 34.38
C ALA A 25 -0.21 8.93 34.20
N GLN A 26 0.38 8.41 35.29
CA GLN A 26 1.55 7.54 35.24
C GLN A 26 1.26 6.23 34.49
N THR A 27 0.12 5.59 34.78
CA THR A 27 -0.29 4.37 34.07
C THR A 27 -0.64 4.65 32.61
N GLY A 28 -1.37 5.74 32.33
CA GLY A 28 -1.70 6.18 30.97
C GLY A 28 -0.47 6.46 30.13
N HIS A 29 0.54 7.15 30.70
CA HIS A 29 1.82 7.39 30.02
C HIS A 29 2.52 6.07 29.67
N ASN A 30 2.59 5.13 30.61
CA ASN A 30 3.20 3.82 30.37
C ASN A 30 2.47 3.01 29.28
N LEU A 31 1.13 3.07 29.24
CA LEU A 31 0.33 2.42 28.20
C LEU A 31 0.58 3.05 26.82
N LEU A 32 0.60 4.37 26.74
CA LEU A 32 0.86 5.10 25.49
C LEU A 32 2.30 4.87 25.00
N LYS A 33 3.27 4.83 25.91
CA LYS A 33 4.66 4.51 25.58
C LYS A 33 4.78 3.09 24.99
N ARG A 34 4.13 2.10 25.59
CA ARG A 34 4.10 0.73 25.04
C ARG A 34 3.42 0.67 23.67
N LYS A 35 2.32 1.40 23.46
CA LYS A 35 1.67 1.53 22.14
C LYS A 35 2.63 2.16 21.11
N SER A 36 3.32 3.23 21.48
CA SER A 36 4.31 3.91 20.64
C SER A 36 5.48 3.00 20.26
N GLU A 37 6.00 2.20 21.20
CA GLU A 37 7.09 1.25 20.94
C GLU A 37 6.64 0.14 19.97
N ALA A 38 5.43 -0.41 20.16
CA ALA A 38 4.85 -1.39 19.25
C ALA A 38 4.64 -0.84 17.83
N LEU A 39 4.11 0.38 17.72
CA LEU A 39 3.94 1.07 16.44
C LEU A 39 5.30 1.36 15.77
N SER A 40 6.30 1.80 16.53
CA SER A 40 7.65 2.04 16.01
C SER A 40 8.29 0.76 15.47
N LYS A 41 8.08 -0.37 16.15
CA LYS A 41 8.55 -1.68 15.67
C LYS A 41 7.86 -2.06 14.36
N ARG A 42 6.54 -1.96 14.28
CA ARG A 42 5.76 -2.24 13.06
C ARG A 42 6.15 -1.32 11.90
N PHE A 43 6.35 -0.04 12.18
CA PHE A 43 6.82 0.93 11.18
C PHE A 43 8.16 0.49 10.58
N ARG A 44 9.13 0.08 11.42
CA ARG A 44 10.43 -0.44 10.92
C ARG A 44 10.29 -1.72 10.11
N GLU A 45 9.38 -2.62 10.50
CA GLU A 45 9.08 -3.83 9.72
C GLU A 45 8.49 -3.47 8.34
N ILE A 46 7.58 -2.49 8.28
CA ILE A 46 7.00 -2.00 7.02
C ILE A 46 8.07 -1.34 6.15
N VAL A 47 8.94 -0.49 6.72
CA VAL A 47 10.02 0.16 5.97
C VAL A 47 10.94 -0.87 5.31
N LYS A 48 11.31 -1.95 6.03
CA LYS A 48 12.11 -3.05 5.45
C LYS A 48 11.37 -3.73 4.30
N LYS A 49 10.08 -4.03 4.47
CA LYS A 49 9.25 -4.61 3.41
C LYS A 49 9.12 -3.69 2.20
N ILE A 50 9.02 -2.36 2.39
CA ILE A 50 9.00 -1.38 1.31
C ILE A 50 10.31 -1.43 0.52
N GLU A 51 11.45 -1.50 1.19
CA GLU A 51 12.76 -1.57 0.54
C GLU A 51 12.86 -2.85 -0.32
N GLU A 52 12.54 -4.01 0.24
CA GLU A 52 12.53 -5.29 -0.47
C GLU A 52 11.55 -5.29 -1.66
N ALA A 53 10.32 -4.81 -1.45
CA ALA A 53 9.30 -4.73 -2.49
C ALA A 53 9.69 -3.74 -3.60
N LYS A 54 10.34 -2.63 -3.28
CA LYS A 54 10.81 -1.63 -4.25
C LYS A 54 11.94 -2.16 -5.13
N LEU A 55 12.86 -2.95 -4.56
CA LEU A 55 13.89 -3.66 -5.32
C LEU A 55 13.28 -4.69 -6.28
N LYS A 56 12.32 -5.50 -5.78
CA LYS A 56 11.58 -6.47 -6.60
C LYS A 56 10.76 -5.81 -7.70
N MET A 57 10.13 -4.67 -7.40
CA MET A 57 9.41 -3.87 -8.40
C MET A 57 10.36 -3.42 -9.52
N GLY A 58 11.57 -2.96 -9.18
CA GLY A 58 12.56 -2.56 -10.17
C GLY A 58 12.90 -3.66 -11.17
N SER A 59 13.14 -4.89 -10.69
CA SER A 59 13.46 -6.03 -11.56
C SER A 59 12.27 -6.48 -12.40
N VAL A 60 11.06 -6.57 -11.82
CA VAL A 60 9.85 -6.96 -12.55
C VAL A 60 9.49 -5.92 -13.61
N MET A 61 9.63 -4.62 -13.30
CA MET A 61 9.38 -3.54 -14.25
C MET A 61 10.40 -3.54 -15.40
N GLN A 62 11.67 -3.83 -15.12
CA GLN A 62 12.70 -3.97 -16.16
C GLN A 62 12.36 -5.08 -17.15
N VAL A 63 11.91 -6.25 -16.66
CA VAL A 63 11.48 -7.38 -17.50
C VAL A 63 10.22 -7.02 -18.31
N ALA A 64 9.27 -6.30 -17.72
CA ALA A 64 8.09 -5.83 -18.41
C ALA A 64 8.44 -4.84 -19.54
N ALA A 65 9.29 -3.85 -19.25
CA ALA A 65 9.78 -2.89 -20.25
C ALA A 65 10.53 -3.57 -21.40
N PHE A 66 11.34 -4.59 -21.11
CA PHE A 66 12.00 -5.39 -22.14
C PHE A 66 10.99 -6.16 -23.00
N SER A 67 9.96 -6.74 -22.38
CA SER A 67 8.88 -7.44 -23.09
C SER A 67 8.10 -6.49 -24.02
N MET A 68 7.93 -5.22 -23.63
CA MET A 68 7.33 -4.19 -24.50
C MET A 68 8.23 -3.86 -25.70
N ALA A 69 9.55 -3.82 -25.50
CA ALA A 69 10.50 -3.60 -26.59
C ALA A 69 10.48 -4.75 -27.62
N GLU A 70 10.38 -6.00 -27.16
CA GLU A 70 10.20 -7.17 -28.04
C GLU A 70 8.93 -7.04 -28.89
N VAL A 71 7.82 -6.61 -28.28
CA VAL A 71 6.55 -6.39 -28.99
C VAL A 71 6.67 -5.28 -30.02
N ASN A 72 7.27 -4.14 -29.67
CA ASN A 72 7.46 -3.03 -30.60
C ASN A 72 8.34 -3.41 -31.80
N TYR A 73 9.34 -4.26 -31.60
CA TYR A 73 10.19 -4.74 -32.69
C TYR A 73 9.44 -5.64 -33.69
N ILE A 74 8.53 -6.50 -33.20
CA ILE A 74 7.83 -7.49 -34.04
C ILE A 74 6.56 -6.90 -34.67
N ALA A 75 5.74 -6.24 -33.87
CA ALA A 75 4.42 -5.75 -34.26
C ALA A 75 4.43 -4.29 -34.74
N GLY A 76 5.52 -3.55 -34.52
CA GLY A 76 5.57 -2.11 -34.73
C GLY A 76 4.84 -1.35 -33.62
N ASP A 77 4.36 -0.14 -33.93
CA ASP A 77 3.63 0.67 -32.96
C ASP A 77 2.20 0.16 -32.72
N ILE A 78 1.99 -0.47 -31.56
CA ILE A 78 0.69 -0.98 -31.11
C ILE A 78 -0.08 0.03 -30.23
N SER A 79 0.50 1.18 -29.92
CA SER A 79 -0.03 2.10 -28.91
C SER A 79 -1.42 2.65 -29.26
N TYR A 80 -1.65 2.99 -30.53
CA TYR A 80 -2.94 3.47 -31.02
C TYR A 80 -4.03 2.41 -30.88
N GLN A 81 -3.74 1.18 -31.33
CA GLN A 81 -4.68 0.05 -31.23
C GLN A 81 -5.01 -0.28 -29.77
N VAL A 82 -4.03 -0.20 -28.87
CA VAL A 82 -4.26 -0.44 -27.45
C VAL A 82 -5.20 0.61 -26.88
N ARG A 83 -4.96 1.90 -27.16
CA ARG A 83 -5.76 3.01 -26.63
C ARG A 83 -7.20 3.00 -27.13
N GLU A 84 -7.41 2.72 -28.41
CA GLU A 84 -8.74 2.66 -29.03
C GLU A 84 -9.61 1.53 -28.44
N ASN A 85 -8.99 0.40 -28.09
CA ASN A 85 -9.70 -0.78 -27.59
C ASN A 85 -10.01 -0.75 -26.07
N VAL A 86 -9.57 0.27 -25.33
CA VAL A 86 -9.82 0.37 -23.88
C VAL A 86 -11.21 0.95 -23.63
N LYS A 87 -12.14 0.11 -23.14
CA LYS A 87 -13.50 0.51 -22.71
C LYS A 87 -13.68 0.47 -21.19
N HIS A 88 -13.29 -0.64 -20.59
CA HIS A 88 -13.36 -0.88 -19.15
C HIS A 88 -12.06 -1.51 -18.64
N ALA A 89 -11.73 -1.24 -17.36
CA ALA A 89 -10.55 -1.81 -16.72
C ALA A 89 -10.78 -3.28 -16.35
N GLN A 90 -9.88 -4.16 -16.79
CA GLN A 90 -9.88 -5.59 -16.43
C GLN A 90 -9.39 -5.83 -15.00
N LEU A 91 -8.36 -5.09 -14.58
CA LEU A 91 -7.80 -5.16 -13.23
C LEU A 91 -8.33 -3.97 -12.42
N ARG A 92 -8.90 -4.24 -11.24
CA ARG A 92 -9.41 -3.23 -10.32
C ARG A 92 -8.84 -3.43 -8.93
N VAL A 93 -8.88 -2.37 -8.13
CA VAL A 93 -8.36 -2.34 -6.76
C VAL A 93 -9.49 -2.05 -5.79
N ARG A 94 -9.51 -2.78 -4.67
CA ARG A 94 -10.45 -2.57 -3.56
C ARG A 94 -9.67 -2.12 -2.33
N ALA A 95 -10.14 -1.04 -1.71
CA ALA A 95 -9.61 -0.60 -0.43
C ALA A 95 -10.20 -1.47 0.71
N LYS A 96 -9.34 -1.87 1.63
CA LYS A 96 -9.64 -2.58 2.87
C LYS A 96 -9.02 -1.80 4.03
N GLN A 97 -9.52 -2.00 5.24
CA GLN A 97 -8.93 -1.43 6.45
C GLN A 97 -8.33 -2.55 7.29
N GLU A 98 -7.09 -2.38 7.72
CA GLU A 98 -6.37 -3.28 8.60
C GLU A 98 -6.07 -2.57 9.93
N ASN A 99 -6.41 -3.19 11.06
CA ASN A 99 -6.14 -2.62 12.37
C ASN A 99 -4.77 -3.08 12.90
N VAL A 100 -3.83 -2.14 13.03
CA VAL A 100 -2.52 -2.40 13.62
C VAL A 100 -2.40 -1.66 14.95
N SER A 101 -2.46 -2.41 16.05
CA SER A 101 -2.29 -1.88 17.41
C SER A 101 -3.23 -0.70 17.75
N GLY A 102 -4.46 -0.72 17.22
CA GLY A 102 -5.46 0.34 17.43
C GLY A 102 -5.25 1.56 16.53
N VAL A 103 -4.60 1.39 15.39
CA VAL A 103 -4.53 2.35 14.27
C VAL A 103 -5.05 1.64 13.03
N MET A 104 -6.05 2.22 12.36
CA MET A 104 -6.60 1.67 11.12
C MET A 104 -5.73 2.13 9.94
N LEU A 105 -5.14 1.19 9.23
CA LEU A 105 -4.37 1.42 8.01
C LEU A 105 -5.20 1.01 6.79
N PRO A 106 -5.22 1.80 5.70
CA PRO A 106 -5.77 1.35 4.44
C PRO A 106 -4.84 0.29 3.83
N SER A 107 -5.42 -0.79 3.28
CA SER A 107 -4.73 -1.79 2.47
C SER A 107 -5.48 -1.98 1.15
N PHE A 108 -4.79 -2.48 0.13
CA PHE A 108 -5.33 -2.60 -1.22
C PHE A 108 -5.29 -4.05 -1.69
N ASP A 109 -6.44 -4.55 -2.14
CA ASP A 109 -6.57 -5.88 -2.74
C ASP A 109 -6.86 -5.75 -4.23
N VAL A 110 -6.16 -6.53 -5.06
CA VAL A 110 -6.39 -6.60 -6.50
C VAL A 110 -7.49 -7.62 -6.80
N TYR A 111 -8.45 -7.24 -7.64
CA TYR A 111 -9.42 -8.18 -8.21
C TYR A 111 -9.53 -8.01 -9.72
N SER A 112 -9.74 -9.11 -10.43
CA SER A 112 -9.93 -9.13 -11.88
C SER A 112 -11.43 -9.17 -12.15
N GLU A 113 -11.93 -8.17 -12.87
CA GLU A 113 -13.35 -8.06 -13.25
C GLU A 113 -13.43 -7.86 -14.76
N GLY A 114 -13.97 -8.85 -15.48
CA GLY A 114 -14.29 -8.74 -16.90
C GLY A 114 -13.67 -9.80 -17.82
N SER A 115 -14.24 -9.88 -19.02
CA SER A 115 -13.77 -10.70 -20.15
C SER A 115 -12.58 -10.04 -20.86
N ASN A 116 -11.69 -10.84 -21.46
CA ASN A 116 -10.54 -10.37 -22.23
C ASN A 116 -10.99 -9.54 -23.45
N SER A 117 -10.93 -8.22 -23.36
CA SER A 117 -11.17 -7.30 -24.49
C SER A 117 -10.03 -7.29 -25.53
N PHE A 118 -8.89 -7.91 -25.22
CA PHE A 118 -7.68 -7.96 -26.05
C PHE A 118 -7.45 -9.30 -26.78
N GLU A 119 -8.40 -10.22 -26.74
CA GLU A 119 -8.22 -11.58 -27.29
C GLU A 119 -8.05 -11.60 -28.83
N LEU A 120 -8.51 -10.54 -29.52
CA LEU A 120 -8.46 -10.45 -30.98
C LEU A 120 -7.28 -9.62 -31.53
N THR A 121 -6.54 -8.91 -30.69
CA THR A 121 -5.38 -8.10 -31.11
C THR A 121 -4.14 -8.98 -31.22
N GLY A 122 -3.61 -9.19 -32.44
CA GLY A 122 -2.34 -9.88 -32.66
C GLY A 122 -2.42 -11.28 -33.28
N LEU A 123 -3.59 -11.74 -33.74
CA LEU A 123 -3.79 -13.06 -34.37
C LEU A 123 -2.85 -13.38 -35.56
N GLY A 124 -2.18 -12.38 -36.15
CA GLY A 124 -1.22 -12.56 -37.24
C GLY A 124 0.24 -12.28 -36.86
N ARG A 125 0.59 -11.01 -36.60
CA ARG A 125 1.97 -10.57 -36.41
C ARG A 125 2.32 -10.40 -34.93
N GLY A 126 2.78 -11.47 -34.28
CA GLY A 126 3.38 -11.39 -32.94
C GLY A 126 2.42 -11.43 -31.74
N GLY A 127 1.17 -11.90 -31.93
CA GLY A 127 0.19 -12.00 -30.84
C GLY A 127 0.65 -12.80 -29.63
N GLN A 128 1.46 -13.84 -29.82
CA GLN A 128 2.04 -14.60 -28.71
C GLN A 128 2.94 -13.72 -27.82
N GLN A 129 3.71 -12.80 -28.41
CA GLN A 129 4.57 -11.88 -27.67
C GLN A 129 3.76 -10.76 -27.02
N ILE A 130 2.69 -10.30 -27.67
CA ILE A 130 1.74 -9.35 -27.07
C ILE A 130 1.08 -9.98 -25.83
N GLN A 131 0.67 -11.24 -25.90
CA GLN A 131 0.07 -11.95 -24.78
C GLN A 131 1.07 -12.15 -23.63
N LYS A 132 2.30 -12.56 -23.95
CA LYS A 132 3.39 -12.66 -22.95
C LYS A 132 3.66 -11.31 -22.29
N CYS A 133 3.71 -10.22 -23.06
CA CYS A 133 3.86 -8.86 -22.56
C CYS A 133 2.70 -8.46 -21.63
N LYS A 134 1.45 -8.78 -22.02
CA LYS A 134 0.28 -8.55 -21.16
C LYS A 134 0.43 -9.26 -19.81
N GLU A 135 0.86 -10.52 -19.81
CA GLU A 135 1.06 -11.30 -18.59
C GLU A 135 2.17 -10.74 -17.71
N THR A 136 3.30 -10.30 -18.28
CA THR A 136 4.40 -9.69 -17.51
C THR A 136 3.99 -8.35 -16.91
N TYR A 137 3.26 -7.51 -17.66
CA TYR A 137 2.70 -6.26 -17.13
C TYR A 137 1.61 -6.48 -16.08
N THR A 138 0.80 -7.53 -16.22
CA THR A 138 -0.21 -7.87 -15.21
C THR A 138 0.46 -8.20 -13.87
N LYS A 139 1.54 -9.00 -13.89
CA LYS A 139 2.36 -9.29 -12.71
C LYS A 139 3.02 -8.02 -12.15
N ALA A 140 3.54 -7.15 -13.02
CA ALA A 140 4.12 -5.88 -12.59
C ALA A 140 3.11 -4.99 -11.85
N ILE A 141 1.89 -4.85 -12.39
CA ILE A 141 0.82 -4.07 -11.76
C ILE A 141 0.42 -4.68 -10.40
N GLN A 142 0.34 -6.00 -10.29
CA GLN A 142 0.09 -6.66 -9.00
C GLN A 142 1.15 -6.30 -7.96
N THR A 143 2.44 -6.36 -8.32
CA THR A 143 3.53 -5.96 -7.41
C THR A 143 3.51 -4.47 -7.07
N LEU A 144 3.03 -3.61 -7.98
CA LEU A 144 2.86 -2.18 -7.72
C LEU A 144 1.72 -1.92 -6.72
N VAL A 145 0.62 -2.66 -6.82
CA VAL A 145 -0.49 -2.52 -5.85
C VAL A 145 -0.07 -3.04 -4.47
N GLU A 146 0.69 -4.14 -4.41
CA GLU A 146 1.29 -4.59 -3.14
C GLU A 146 2.20 -3.52 -2.53
N LEU A 147 3.06 -2.89 -3.33
CA LEU A 147 3.90 -1.80 -2.85
C LEU A 147 3.07 -0.59 -2.37
N ALA A 148 2.03 -0.23 -3.13
CA ALA A 148 1.13 0.86 -2.76
C ALA A 148 0.33 0.58 -1.48
N SER A 149 0.12 -0.70 -1.12
CA SER A 149 -0.50 -1.07 0.16
C SER A 149 0.41 -0.87 1.36
N LEU A 150 1.73 -0.77 1.14
CA LEU A 150 2.74 -0.58 2.18
C LEU A 150 3.15 0.89 2.35
N GLN A 151 2.88 1.76 1.35
CA GLN A 151 3.21 3.19 1.34
C GLN A 151 2.07 4.05 1.87
#